data_AF-A0A960PDW5-F1
#
_entry.id   AF-A0A960PDW5-F1
#
_cell.length_a   1.000
_cell.length_b   1.000
_cell.length_c   1.000
_cell.angle_alpha   90.00
_cell.angle_beta   90.00
_cell.angle_gamma   90.00
#
_symmetry.space_group_name_H-M   'P 1'
#
loop_
_entity.id
_entity.type
_entity.pdbx_description
1 polymer ?
#
loop_
_entity_poly.entity_id
_entity_poly.type
_entity_poly.pdbx_seq_one_letter_code
_entity_poly.pdbx_strand_id
1 'polypeptide(L)'
;SYQVSDLWIVLTLVLGLFAAIFGGFLCRMISKSSGAVQIFAAIVLILGIAMGISEAMTEKTNEVRSGSVTNVEASRRSEQPIWVAFLNPLIGAFGILIGGKVRK
;
A
#
# COMPACT_ATOMS: atom_id res chain seq x y z
N SER A 1 -9.92 20.92 -3.38
CA SER A 1 -10.07 19.69 -2.59
C SER A 1 -8.71 18.98 -2.52
N TYR A 2 -8.33 18.44 -1.36
CA TYR A 2 -7.15 17.56 -1.20
C TYR A 2 -7.51 16.06 -1.30
N GLN A 3 -8.75 15.75 -1.67
CA GLN A 3 -9.15 14.38 -1.93
C GLN A 3 -8.38 13.85 -3.14
N VAL A 4 -7.76 12.69 -2.94
CA VAL A 4 -7.10 11.93 -3.99
C VAL A 4 -8.14 11.49 -5.02
N SER A 5 -7.82 11.54 -6.30
CA SER A 5 -8.77 11.07 -7.33
C SER A 5 -8.93 9.55 -7.26
N ASP A 6 -10.15 9.07 -7.49
CA ASP A 6 -10.44 7.63 -7.50
C ASP A 6 -9.58 6.89 -8.55
N LEU A 7 -9.32 7.53 -9.68
CA LEU A 7 -8.44 7.00 -10.72
C LEU A 7 -7.00 6.80 -10.21
N TRP A 8 -6.47 7.75 -9.43
CA TRP A 8 -5.14 7.62 -8.85
C TRP A 8 -5.08 6.47 -7.84
N ILE A 9 -6.11 6.34 -6.99
CA ILE A 9 -6.21 5.24 -6.02
C ILE A 9 -6.20 3.89 -6.73
N VAL A 10 -6.97 3.74 -7.81
CA VAL A 10 -7.00 2.49 -8.58
C VAL A 10 -5.64 2.19 -9.22
N LEU A 11 -4.98 3.19 -9.80
CA LEU A 11 -3.66 3.01 -10.41
C LEU A 11 -2.59 2.58 -9.37
N THR A 12 -2.56 3.23 -8.20
CA THR A 12 -1.58 2.89 -7.16
C THR A 12 -1.84 1.51 -6.59
N LEU A 13 -3.10 1.10 -6.44
CA LEU A 13 -3.48 -0.25 -6.03
C LEU A 13 -2.99 -1.31 -7.02
N VAL A 14 -3.22 -1.09 -8.31
CA VAL A 14 -2.81 -2.03 -9.38
C VAL A 14 -1.29 -2.13 -9.44
N LEU A 15 -0.57 -1.00 -9.45
CA LEU A 15 0.89 -0.99 -9.45
C LEU A 15 1.47 -1.63 -8.18
N GLY A 16 0.88 -1.35 -7.02
CA GLY A 16 1.26 -1.94 -5.75
C GLY A 16 1.09 -3.47 -5.75
N LEU A 17 0.00 -3.98 -6.33
CA LEU A 17 -0.23 -5.41 -6.49
C LEU A 17 0.85 -6.06 -7.37
N PHE A 18 1.18 -5.47 -8.52
CA PHE A 18 2.24 -5.99 -9.39
C PHE A 18 3.60 -6.00 -8.68
N ALA A 19 3.93 -4.92 -7.96
CA ALA A 19 5.16 -4.84 -7.18
C ALA A 19 5.20 -5.91 -6.08
N ALA A 20 4.09 -6.16 -5.39
CA ALA A 20 3.97 -7.18 -4.35
C ALA A 20 4.14 -8.60 -4.91
N ILE A 21 3.50 -8.91 -6.05
CA ILE A 21 3.68 -10.18 -6.77
C ILE A 21 5.15 -10.38 -7.14
N PHE A 22 5.79 -9.37 -7.72
CA PHE A 22 7.20 -9.45 -8.09
C PHE A 22 8.11 -9.64 -6.86
N GLY A 23 7.84 -8.93 -5.76
CA GLY A 23 8.55 -9.11 -4.50
C GLY A 23 8.43 -10.52 -3.93
N GLY A 24 7.23 -11.10 -3.95
CA GLY A 24 7.00 -12.49 -3.53
C GLY A 24 7.72 -13.52 -4.40
N PHE A 25 7.71 -13.30 -5.73
CA PHE A 25 8.46 -14.12 -6.68
C PHE A 25 9.98 -14.07 -6.43
N LEU A 26 10.55 -12.88 -6.26
CA LEU A 26 11.96 -12.72 -5.94
C LEU A 26 12.32 -13.35 -4.59
N CYS A 27 11.48 -13.15 -3.56
CA CYS A 27 11.68 -13.76 -2.25
C CYS A 27 11.75 -15.29 -2.36
N ARG A 28 10.83 -15.90 -3.12
CA ARG A 28 10.83 -17.34 -3.38
C ARG A 28 12.07 -17.78 -4.15
N MET A 29 12.48 -17.02 -5.16
CA MET A 29 13.63 -17.34 -6.01
C MET A 29 14.95 -17.33 -5.22
N ILE A 30 15.12 -16.38 -4.30
CA ILE A 30 16.34 -16.20 -3.50
C ILE A 30 16.36 -17.20 -2.33
N SER A 31 15.29 -17.24 -1.53
CA SER A 31 15.26 -18.05 -0.31
C SER A 31 15.04 -19.54 -0.59
N LYS A 32 14.44 -19.89 -1.73
CA LYS A 32 13.94 -21.25 -2.06
C LYS A 32 13.03 -21.84 -0.98
N SER A 33 12.50 -21.03 -0.05
CA SER A 33 11.68 -21.45 1.08
C SER A 33 10.28 -20.84 1.00
N SER A 34 9.24 -21.63 1.23
CA SER A 34 7.85 -21.15 1.26
C SER A 34 7.58 -20.41 2.56
N GLY A 35 8.23 -20.81 3.64
CA GLY A 35 8.15 -20.14 4.94
C GLY A 35 8.68 -18.70 4.89
N ALA A 36 9.76 -18.45 4.14
CA ALA A 36 10.29 -17.10 3.95
C ALA A 36 9.28 -16.16 3.27
N VAL A 37 8.55 -16.65 2.26
CA VAL A 37 7.48 -15.88 1.59
C VAL A 37 6.33 -15.60 2.56
N GLN A 38 5.92 -16.59 3.36
CA GLN A 38 4.85 -16.42 4.35
C GLN A 38 5.22 -15.38 5.42
N ILE A 39 6.46 -15.43 5.93
CA ILE A 39 6.97 -14.45 6.89
C ILE A 39 7.01 -13.06 6.25
N PHE A 40 7.47 -12.95 5.00
CA PHE A 40 7.49 -11.67 4.30
C PHE A 40 6.09 -11.07 4.12
N ALA A 41 5.11 -11.88 3.71
CA ALA A 41 3.71 -11.46 3.62
C ALA A 41 3.15 -11.03 4.98
N ALA A 42 3.47 -11.76 6.06
CA ALA A 42 3.05 -11.41 7.41
C ALA A 42 3.66 -10.08 7.89
N ILE A 43 4.95 -9.84 7.63
CA ILE A 43 5.61 -8.58 7.97
C ILE A 43 4.95 -7.40 7.25
N VAL A 44 4.71 -7.53 5.93
CA VAL A 44 4.05 -6.48 5.14
C VAL A 44 2.64 -6.20 5.65
N LEU A 45 1.89 -7.25 6.00
CA LEU A 45 0.55 -7.10 6.56
C LEU A 45 0.58 -6.36 7.91
N ILE A 46 1.44 -6.78 8.84
CA ILE A 46 1.54 -6.17 10.17
C ILE A 46 1.97 -4.71 10.08
N LEU A 47 3.01 -4.42 9.31
CA LEU A 47 3.51 -3.05 9.15
C LEU A 47 2.48 -2.14 8.49
N GLY A 48 1.81 -2.61 7.43
CA GLY A 48 0.83 -1.78 6.75
C GLY A 48 -0.46 -1.60 7.57
N ILE A 49 -0.88 -2.59 8.38
CA ILE A 49 -1.96 -2.38 9.35
C ILE A 49 -1.55 -1.32 10.38
N ALA A 50 -0.32 -1.39 10.92
CA ALA A 50 0.17 -0.38 11.87
C ALA A 50 0.17 1.03 11.24
N MET A 51 0.58 1.16 9.98
CA MET A 51 0.49 2.43 9.25
C MET A 51 -0.96 2.89 9.04
N GLY A 52 -1.88 1.97 8.71
CA GLY A 52 -3.30 2.27 8.56
C GLY A 52 -3.96 2.73 9.87
N ILE A 53 -3.55 2.18 11.01
CA ILE A 53 -3.98 2.64 12.34
C ILE A 53 -3.48 4.07 12.59
N SER A 54 -2.20 4.35 12.33
CA SER A 54 -1.64 5.71 12.48
C SER A 54 -2.37 6.73 11.60
N GLU A 55 -2.70 6.36 10.37
CA GLU A 55 -3.50 7.20 9.46
C GLU A 55 -4.91 7.45 10.01
N ALA A 56 -5.58 6.40 10.54
CA ALA A 56 -6.92 6.52 11.10
C ALA A 56 -6.97 7.37 12.38
N MET A 57 -5.86 7.43 13.13
CA MET A 57 -5.72 8.27 14.32
C MET A 57 -5.31 9.71 14.01
N THR A 58 -4.91 10.01 12.76
CA THR A 58 -4.51 11.36 12.37
C THR A 58 -5.74 12.23 12.15
N GLU A 59 -5.79 13.39 12.82
CA GLU A 59 -6.90 14.35 12.64
C GLU A 59 -6.93 14.88 11.20
N LYS A 60 -8.08 14.66 10.54
CA LYS A 60 -8.34 15.14 9.18
C LYS A 60 -8.74 16.62 9.22
N THR A 61 -7.98 17.46 8.53
CA THR A 61 -8.24 18.88 8.44
C THR A 61 -9.02 19.15 7.16
N ASN A 62 -10.29 19.52 7.27
CA ASN A 62 -11.17 19.91 6.15
C ASN A 62 -10.77 21.26 5.52
N GLU A 63 -9.48 21.49 5.27
CA GLU A 63 -9.00 22.70 4.62
C GLU A 63 -9.33 22.64 3.12
N VAL A 64 -10.06 23.65 2.65
CA VAL A 64 -10.28 23.86 1.22
C VAL A 64 -8.95 24.34 0.63
N ARG A 65 -8.34 23.54 -0.25
CA ARG A 65 -7.09 23.87 -0.96
C ARG A 65 -7.15 25.28 -1.57
N SER A 66 -6.44 26.24 -0.98
CA SER A 66 -6.23 27.56 -1.59
C SER A 66 -5.26 27.40 -2.76
N GLY A 67 -5.40 28.22 -3.80
CA GLY A 67 -4.64 28.07 -5.05
C GLY A 67 -3.12 28.27 -4.94
N SER A 68 -2.61 28.66 -3.76
CA SER A 68 -1.22 29.08 -3.54
C SER A 68 -0.29 28.01 -2.94
N VAL A 69 -0.76 26.78 -2.73
CA VAL A 69 0.08 25.68 -2.19
C VAL A 69 0.80 24.91 -3.30
N THR A 70 2.09 24.67 -3.08
CA THR A 70 2.92 23.86 -3.99
C THR A 70 2.43 22.40 -4.07
N ASN A 71 2.72 21.70 -5.17
CA ASN A 71 2.31 20.29 -5.35
C ASN A 71 2.86 19.36 -4.25
N VAL A 72 4.01 19.70 -3.66
CA VAL A 72 4.61 18.97 -2.55
C VAL A 72 3.78 19.15 -1.27
N GLU A 73 3.37 20.37 -0.98
CA GLU A 73 2.50 20.67 0.16
C GLU A 73 1.13 20.02 0.01
N ALA A 74 0.59 20.06 -1.21
CA ALA A 74 -0.68 19.44 -1.53
C ALA A 74 -0.64 17.91 -1.36
N SER A 75 0.48 17.28 -1.69
CA SER A 75 0.64 15.82 -1.52
C SER A 75 0.71 15.40 -0.06
N ARG A 76 1.30 16.23 0.81
CA ARG A 76 1.35 15.97 2.26
C ARG A 76 0.00 16.13 2.96
N ARG A 77 -0.87 16.97 2.40
CA ARG A 77 -2.25 17.19 2.88
C ARG A 77 -3.28 16.28 2.20
N SER A 78 -2.83 15.37 1.32
CA SER A 78 -3.70 14.44 0.62
C SER A 78 -4.35 13.50 1.62
N GLU A 79 -5.66 13.62 1.78
CA GLU A 79 -6.42 12.72 2.62
C GLU A 79 -6.83 11.50 1.80
N GLN A 80 -6.20 10.37 2.10
CA GLN A 80 -6.60 9.09 1.55
C GLN A 80 -7.83 8.55 2.31
N PRO A 81 -8.75 7.84 1.62
CA PRO A 81 -9.85 7.17 2.30
C PRO A 81 -9.30 6.10 3.25
N ILE A 82 -9.80 6.05 4.49
CA ILE A 82 -9.32 5.11 5.52
C ILE A 82 -9.41 3.66 5.04
N TRP A 83 -10.43 3.31 4.25
CA TRP A 83 -10.58 1.97 3.70
C TRP A 83 -9.41 1.58 2.77
N VAL A 84 -8.84 2.53 2.02
CA VAL A 84 -7.68 2.29 1.14
C VAL A 84 -6.44 1.97 1.97
N ALA A 85 -6.26 2.67 3.10
CA ALA A 85 -5.13 2.47 4.00
C ALA A 85 -5.05 1.03 4.54
N PHE A 86 -6.20 0.39 4.77
CA PHE A 86 -6.27 -1.02 5.18
C PHE A 86 -6.31 -2.01 4.03
N LEU A 87 -6.86 -1.62 2.88
CA LEU A 87 -6.91 -2.49 1.70
C LEU A 87 -5.52 -2.70 1.07
N ASN A 88 -4.67 -1.66 1.06
CA ASN A 88 -3.30 -1.71 0.55
C ASN A 88 -2.47 -2.87 1.14
N PRO A 89 -2.34 -3.01 2.47
CA PRO A 89 -1.56 -4.11 3.06
C PRO A 89 -2.16 -5.50 2.79
N LEU A 90 -3.49 -5.62 2.72
CA LEU A 90 -4.15 -6.88 2.38
C LEU A 90 -3.81 -7.31 0.95
N ILE A 91 -3.90 -6.38 0.00
CA ILE A 91 -3.55 -6.61 -1.40
C ILE A 91 -2.05 -6.91 -1.53
N GLY A 92 -1.19 -6.18 -0.80
CA GLY A 92 0.24 -6.41 -0.79
C GLY A 92 0.60 -7.81 -0.28
N ALA A 93 0.08 -8.20 0.88
CA ALA A 93 0.30 -9.54 1.44
C ALA A 93 -0.20 -10.64 0.50
N PHE A 94 -1.40 -10.45 -0.08
CA PHE A 94 -1.96 -11.40 -1.04
C PHE A 94 -1.11 -11.50 -2.32
N GLY A 95 -0.65 -10.37 -2.86
CA GLY A 95 0.25 -10.31 -4.00
C GLY A 95 1.54 -11.08 -3.76
N ILE A 96 2.18 -10.89 -2.59
CA ILE A 96 3.40 -11.62 -2.20
C ILE A 96 3.15 -13.13 -2.19
N LEU A 97 2.04 -13.58 -1.61
CA LEU A 97 1.70 -15.00 -1.54
C LEU A 97 1.45 -15.61 -2.93
N ILE A 98 0.80 -14.87 -3.83
CA ILE A 98 0.65 -15.28 -5.24
C ILE A 98 2.02 -15.38 -5.91
N GLY A 99 2.82 -14.32 -5.82
CA GLY A 99 4.14 -14.24 -6.43
C GLY A 99 5.06 -15.37 -6.00
N GLY A 100 5.07 -15.71 -4.71
CA GLY A 100 5.88 -16.81 -4.19
C GLY A 100 5.38 -18.21 -4.54
N LYS A 101 4.16 -18.34 -5.08
CA LYS A 101 3.61 -19.60 -5.61
C LYS A 101 3.85 -19.79 -7.10
N VAL A 102 4.27 -18.74 -7.82
CA VAL A 102 4.63 -18.85 -9.24
C VAL A 102 5.75 -19.88 -9.36
N ARG A 103 5.46 -21.00 -10.03
CA ARG A 103 6.45 -22.06 -10.27
C ARG A 103 7.49 -21.53 -11.26
N LYS A 104 8.76 -21.86 -10.99
CA LYS A 104 9.79 -21.88 -12.04
C LYS A 104 9.42 -22.89 -13.11
#